data_AF-A0A7J3WUB7-F1
#
_entry.id   AF-A0A7J3WUB7-F1
#
_cell.length_a   1.000
_cell.length_b   1.000
_cell.length_c   1.000
_cell.angle_alpha   90.00
_cell.angle_beta   90.00
_cell.angle_gamma   90.00
#
_symmetry.space_group_name_H-M   'P 1'
#
loop_
_entity.id
_entity.type
_entity.pdbx_description
1 polymer ?
#
loop_
_entity_poly.entity_id
_entity_poly.type
_entity_poly.pdbx_seq_one_letter_code
_entity_poly.pdbx_strand_id
1 'polypeptide(L)'
;MNMNLTDIKGIGRVYEEKLKEAGIGNVEEFAIADIKEVAEKTGIKEERLKKWQKEAKKMVKYKKAEVVDDIPKISSITIDGDRAVVKIRDIMHENVPVFKGNFDELKEKMEKEEMAVYFKGKAKLWFGGKWHDGVPVKTKKVEKEKKGFFEKLKEWWKK
;
A
#
# COMPACT_ATOMS: atom_id res chain seq x y z
N MET A 1 10.29 -25.58 4.27
CA MET A 1 9.68 -26.26 5.43
C MET A 1 8.22 -25.88 5.41
N ASN A 2 7.33 -26.82 5.11
CA ASN A 2 5.89 -26.56 5.14
C ASN A 2 5.45 -26.44 6.61
N MET A 3 4.91 -25.29 6.98
CA MET A 3 4.31 -25.07 8.30
C MET A 3 2.90 -25.65 8.32
N ASN A 4 2.60 -26.46 9.32
CA ASN A 4 1.30 -27.10 9.48
C ASN A 4 0.36 -26.18 10.26
N LEU A 5 -0.95 -26.28 10.01
CA LEU A 5 -1.94 -25.45 10.69
C LEU A 5 -1.92 -25.64 12.22
N THR A 6 -1.56 -26.84 12.67
CA THR A 6 -1.35 -27.19 14.08
C THR A 6 -0.19 -26.45 14.76
N ASP A 7 0.70 -25.81 14.00
CA ASP A 7 1.73 -24.91 14.55
C ASP A 7 1.10 -23.60 15.08
N ILE A 8 -0.11 -23.23 14.63
CA ILE A 8 -0.84 -22.07 15.13
C ILE A 8 -1.40 -22.38 16.52
N LYS A 9 -0.96 -21.63 17.53
CA LYS A 9 -1.45 -21.80 18.91
C LYS A 9 -2.97 -21.69 18.97
N GLY A 10 -3.62 -22.79 19.37
CA GLY A 10 -5.07 -22.91 19.49
C GLY A 10 -5.76 -23.60 18.32
N ILE A 11 -5.03 -24.04 17.29
CA ILE A 11 -5.50 -24.97 16.28
C ILE A 11 -5.02 -26.37 16.64
N GLY A 12 -5.97 -27.25 16.98
CA GLY A 12 -5.72 -28.68 17.14
C GLY A 12 -6.13 -29.47 15.88
N ARG A 13 -5.90 -30.79 15.89
CA ARG A 13 -6.23 -31.71 14.78
C ARG A 13 -7.65 -31.52 14.23
N VAL A 14 -8.64 -31.39 15.10
CA VAL A 14 -10.05 -31.21 14.70
C VAL A 14 -10.28 -29.94 13.88
N TYR A 15 -9.58 -28.84 14.19
CA TYR A 15 -9.69 -27.60 13.44
C TYR A 15 -8.83 -27.63 12.17
N GLU A 16 -7.70 -28.32 12.20
CA GLU A 16 -6.87 -28.57 11.02
C GLU A 16 -7.65 -29.35 9.95
N GLU A 17 -8.36 -30.42 10.32
CA GLU A 17 -9.17 -31.20 9.37
C GLU A 17 -10.26 -30.34 8.72
N LYS A 18 -11.00 -29.54 9.50
CA LYS A 18 -12.00 -28.63 8.96
C LYS A 18 -11.41 -27.60 8.00
N LEU A 19 -10.24 -27.04 8.32
CA LEU A 19 -9.56 -26.10 7.45
C LEU A 19 -9.08 -26.77 6.15
N LYS A 20 -8.60 -28.02 6.23
CA LYS A 20 -8.24 -28.83 5.06
C LYS A 20 -9.46 -29.13 4.18
N GLU A 21 -10.61 -29.46 4.77
CA GLU A 21 -11.87 -29.64 4.05
C GLU A 21 -12.33 -28.35 3.36
N ALA A 22 -12.00 -27.18 3.91
CA ALA A 22 -12.23 -25.88 3.28
C ALA A 22 -11.18 -25.50 2.22
N GLY A 23 -10.22 -26.39 1.93
CA GLY A 23 -9.17 -26.17 0.92
C GLY A 23 -7.91 -25.48 1.45
N ILE A 24 -7.70 -25.46 2.77
CA ILE A 24 -6.55 -24.83 3.41
C ILE A 24 -5.67 -25.90 4.04
N GLY A 25 -4.54 -26.19 3.41
CA GLY A 25 -3.63 -27.27 3.82
C GLY A 25 -2.53 -26.86 4.78
N ASN A 26 -2.15 -25.58 4.80
CA ASN A 26 -0.97 -25.09 5.52
C ASN A 26 -1.14 -23.65 6.04
N VAL A 27 -0.19 -23.23 6.89
CA VAL A 27 -0.21 -21.90 7.54
C VAL A 27 -0.11 -20.76 6.52
N GLU A 28 0.60 -20.95 5.43
CA GLU A 28 0.82 -19.93 4.40
C GLU A 28 -0.49 -19.64 3.64
N GLU A 29 -1.19 -20.68 3.21
CA GLU A 29 -2.52 -20.59 2.60
C GLU A 29 -3.52 -19.95 3.58
N PHE A 30 -3.50 -20.36 4.85
CA PHE A 30 -4.39 -19.80 5.86
C PHE A 30 -4.13 -18.30 6.12
N ALA A 31 -2.87 -17.88 6.05
CA ALA A 31 -2.48 -16.48 6.25
C ALA A 31 -3.07 -15.54 5.18
N ILE A 32 -3.34 -16.03 3.97
CA ILE A 32 -3.89 -15.24 2.86
C ILE A 32 -5.37 -15.54 2.56
N ALA A 33 -5.94 -16.58 3.16
CA ALA A 33 -7.33 -16.99 2.93
C ALA A 33 -8.36 -15.94 3.33
N ASP A 34 -9.52 -15.96 2.67
CA ASP A 34 -10.68 -15.15 3.05
C ASP A 34 -11.38 -15.76 4.28
N ILE A 35 -11.37 -15.01 5.38
CA ILE A 35 -11.93 -15.49 6.64
C ILE A 35 -13.45 -15.67 6.60
N LYS A 36 -14.16 -14.88 5.79
CA LYS A 36 -15.62 -15.04 5.64
C LYS A 36 -15.93 -16.36 4.97
N GLU A 37 -15.28 -16.63 3.84
CA GLU A 37 -15.47 -17.86 3.08
C GLU A 37 -15.08 -19.09 3.92
N VAL A 38 -13.99 -19.00 4.67
CA VAL A 38 -13.55 -20.07 5.57
C VAL A 38 -14.54 -20.27 6.72
N ALA A 39 -15.10 -19.19 7.28
CA ALA A 39 -16.11 -19.30 8.33
C ALA A 39 -17.37 -20.02 7.83
N GLU A 40 -17.81 -19.69 6.61
CA GLU A 40 -18.98 -20.32 5.98
C GLU A 40 -18.73 -21.82 5.71
N LYS A 41 -17.56 -22.18 5.18
CA LYS A 41 -17.22 -23.58 4.87
C LYS A 41 -16.97 -24.44 6.09
N THR A 42 -16.34 -23.89 7.13
CA THR A 42 -15.90 -24.66 8.31
C THR A 42 -16.86 -24.60 9.50
N GLY A 43 -17.80 -23.65 9.48
CA GLY A 43 -18.67 -23.32 10.61
C GLY A 43 -17.93 -22.73 11.82
N ILE A 44 -16.68 -22.28 11.64
CA ILE A 44 -15.87 -21.68 12.70
C ILE A 44 -16.17 -20.18 12.75
N LYS A 45 -16.38 -19.64 13.95
CA LYS A 45 -16.60 -18.19 14.15
C LYS A 45 -15.45 -17.37 13.56
N GLU A 46 -15.79 -16.35 12.77
CA GLU A 46 -14.84 -15.44 12.13
C GLU A 46 -13.83 -14.82 13.12
N GLU A 47 -14.28 -14.44 14.33
CA GLU A 47 -13.39 -13.85 15.33
C GLU A 47 -12.23 -14.78 15.73
N ARG A 48 -12.52 -16.09 15.77
CA ARG A 48 -11.52 -17.11 16.10
C ARG A 48 -10.57 -17.31 14.92
N LEU A 49 -11.10 -17.39 13.71
CA LEU A 49 -10.31 -17.46 12.48
C LEU A 49 -9.40 -16.24 12.30
N LYS A 50 -9.89 -15.02 12.58
CA LYS A 50 -9.08 -13.78 12.55
C LYS A 50 -7.91 -13.82 13.53
N LYS A 51 -8.12 -14.34 14.74
CA LYS A 51 -7.04 -14.52 15.73
C LYS A 51 -5.98 -15.48 15.21
N TRP A 52 -6.39 -16.64 14.72
CA TRP A 52 -5.45 -17.62 14.19
C TRP A 52 -4.74 -17.12 12.93
N GLN A 53 -5.43 -16.41 12.03
CA GLN A 53 -4.81 -15.85 10.83
C GLN A 53 -3.76 -14.79 11.18
N LYS A 54 -4.01 -14.00 12.23
CA LYS A 54 -3.03 -13.04 12.73
C LYS A 54 -1.78 -13.73 13.26
N GLU A 55 -1.93 -14.86 13.95
CA GLU A 55 -0.79 -15.67 14.40
C GLU A 55 -0.08 -16.35 13.22
N ALA A 56 -0.84 -16.91 12.26
CA ALA A 56 -0.30 -17.46 11.02
C ALA A 56 0.58 -16.44 10.29
N LYS A 57 0.09 -15.21 10.11
CA LYS A 57 0.84 -14.09 9.50
C LYS A 57 2.14 -13.75 10.22
N LYS A 58 2.25 -13.99 11.53
CA LYS A 58 3.49 -13.78 12.29
C LYS A 58 4.47 -14.94 12.16
N MET A 59 3.94 -16.17 12.10
CA MET A 59 4.74 -17.39 12.06
C MET A 59 5.30 -17.68 10.68
N VAL A 60 4.58 -17.30 9.63
CA VAL A 60 5.12 -17.20 8.28
C VAL A 60 6.17 -16.09 8.32
N LYS A 61 7.40 -16.45 8.72
CA LYS A 61 8.59 -15.63 8.50
C LYS A 61 8.51 -15.24 7.05
N TYR A 62 8.27 -13.97 6.77
CA TYR A 62 8.18 -13.44 5.43
C TYR A 62 9.39 -13.94 4.61
N LYS A 63 9.21 -15.03 3.85
CA LYS A 63 9.69 -15.05 2.48
C LYS A 63 8.84 -14.00 1.78
N LYS A 64 9.23 -12.74 1.97
CA LYS A 64 8.99 -11.68 1.00
C LYS A 64 9.81 -12.04 -0.25
N ALA A 65 9.33 -13.02 -0.97
CA ALA A 65 9.82 -13.60 -2.20
C ALA A 65 8.78 -14.70 -2.44
N GLU A 66 7.57 -14.43 -2.92
CA GLU A 66 7.26 -13.69 -4.14
C GLU A 66 5.94 -12.91 -3.96
N VAL A 67 6.03 -11.69 -3.46
CA VAL A 67 5.28 -10.61 -4.11
C VAL A 67 6.36 -9.82 -4.79
N VAL A 68 6.22 -9.57 -6.09
CA VAL A 68 7.08 -8.66 -6.84
C VAL A 68 6.89 -7.27 -6.21
N ASP A 69 7.65 -6.99 -5.17
CA ASP A 69 7.51 -5.82 -4.30
C ASP A 69 8.89 -5.29 -3.89
N ASP A 70 9.79 -5.16 -4.86
CA ASP A 70 10.76 -4.06 -4.87
C ASP A 70 10.01 -2.74 -5.16
N ILE A 71 8.93 -2.51 -4.42
CA ILE A 71 8.19 -1.26 -4.45
C ILE A 71 8.78 -0.39 -3.33
N PRO A 72 9.40 0.76 -3.67
CA PRO A 72 9.49 1.86 -2.74
C PRO A 72 8.06 2.12 -2.28
N LYS A 73 7.78 1.99 -0.97
CA LYS A 73 6.46 2.30 -0.39
C LYS A 73 6.17 3.79 -0.61
N ILE A 74 5.74 4.15 -1.82
CA ILE A 74 5.37 5.50 -2.17
C ILE A 74 4.03 5.73 -1.48
N SER A 75 4.09 6.54 -0.44
CA SER A 75 2.97 6.77 0.48
C SER A 75 2.03 7.86 -0.02
N SER A 76 2.54 8.81 -0.82
CA SER A 76 1.72 9.84 -1.47
C SER A 76 2.52 10.67 -2.47
N ILE A 77 1.85 11.12 -3.53
CA ILE A 77 2.34 12.18 -4.41
C ILE A 77 1.44 13.41 -4.24
N THR A 78 2.05 14.57 -4.02
CA THR A 78 1.34 15.86 -4.03
C THR A 78 1.78 16.64 -5.26
N ILE A 79 0.87 16.87 -6.20
CA ILE A 79 1.17 17.60 -7.45
C ILE A 79 0.89 19.09 -7.24
N ASP A 80 1.87 19.93 -7.56
CA ASP A 80 1.83 21.39 -7.57
C ASP A 80 2.31 21.89 -8.95
N GLY A 81 1.37 22.07 -9.88
CA GLY A 81 1.69 22.52 -11.24
C GLY A 81 2.51 21.50 -12.06
N ASP A 82 3.75 21.86 -12.35
CA ASP A 82 4.80 21.11 -13.07
C ASP A 82 5.75 20.35 -12.12
N ARG A 83 5.57 20.48 -10.81
CA ARG A 83 6.38 19.81 -9.79
C ARG A 83 5.53 18.99 -8.84
N ALA A 84 6.15 18.01 -8.20
CA ALA A 84 5.51 17.17 -7.21
C ALA A 84 6.40 16.98 -5.99
N VAL A 85 5.73 16.77 -4.86
CA VAL A 85 6.34 16.25 -3.65
C VAL A 85 5.97 14.78 -3.55
N VAL A 86 6.98 13.92 -3.52
CA VAL A 86 6.80 12.47 -3.45
C VAL A 86 7.29 12.01 -2.10
N LYS A 87 6.40 11.38 -1.33
CA LYS A 87 6.76 10.79 -0.04
C LYS A 87 6.96 9.29 -0.20
N ILE A 88 8.21 8.84 -0.07
CA ILE A 88 8.57 7.42 -0.12
C ILE A 88 8.96 7.01 1.30
N ARG A 89 8.16 6.11 1.91
CA ARG A 89 8.27 5.75 3.34
C ARG A 89 8.17 7.00 4.22
N ASP A 90 9.29 7.43 4.81
CA ASP A 90 9.39 8.62 5.67
C ASP A 90 10.27 9.73 5.06
N ILE A 91 10.75 9.53 3.82
CA ILE A 91 11.57 10.50 3.10
C ILE A 91 10.66 11.31 2.18
N MET A 92 10.75 12.64 2.31
CA MET A 92 10.10 13.57 1.40
C MET A 92 11.10 13.98 0.33
N HIS A 93 10.69 13.82 -0.92
CA HIS A 93 11.42 14.29 -2.07
C HIS A 93 10.66 15.46 -2.69
N GLU A 94 11.27 16.63 -2.64
CA GLU A 94 10.71 17.87 -3.19
C GLU A 94 11.21 18.10 -4.62
N ASN A 95 10.50 18.94 -5.39
CA ASN A 95 10.86 19.31 -6.77
C ASN A 95 10.93 18.17 -7.79
N VAL A 96 10.09 17.14 -7.62
CA VAL A 96 10.02 16.03 -8.58
C VAL A 96 9.31 16.50 -9.85
N PRO A 97 9.92 16.38 -11.05
CA PRO A 97 9.31 16.85 -12.28
C PRO A 97 8.04 16.07 -12.63
N VAL A 98 6.99 16.80 -12.99
CA VAL A 98 5.69 16.25 -13.37
C VAL A 98 5.47 16.40 -14.86
N PHE A 99 5.31 15.27 -15.53
CA PHE A 99 5.07 15.19 -16.97
C PHE A 99 3.60 14.88 -17.24
N LYS A 100 3.02 15.62 -18.19
CA LYS A 100 1.65 15.46 -18.67
C LYS A 100 1.68 15.46 -20.20
N GLY A 101 1.06 14.46 -20.83
CA GLY A 101 1.08 14.32 -22.29
C GLY A 101 1.21 12.88 -22.75
N ASN A 102 1.86 12.67 -23.91
CA ASN A 102 2.13 11.35 -24.46
C ASN A 102 3.18 10.63 -23.59
N PHE A 103 2.86 9.42 -23.10
CA PHE A 103 3.74 8.69 -22.20
C PHE A 103 5.00 8.22 -22.93
N ASP A 104 4.84 7.62 -24.11
CA ASP A 104 5.93 7.01 -24.87
C ASP A 104 7.02 8.02 -25.26
N GLU A 105 6.63 9.23 -25.70
CA GLU A 105 7.58 10.30 -26.04
C GLU A 105 8.32 10.88 -24.83
N LEU A 106 7.67 10.87 -23.67
CA LEU A 106 8.22 11.44 -22.44
C LEU A 106 8.97 10.40 -21.60
N LYS A 107 8.75 9.11 -21.86
CA LYS A 107 9.32 8.00 -21.09
C LYS A 107 10.83 8.08 -21.02
N GLU A 108 11.50 8.20 -22.17
CA GLU A 108 12.97 8.30 -22.20
C GLU A 108 13.51 9.53 -21.45
N LYS A 109 12.76 10.65 -21.44
CA LYS A 109 13.15 11.83 -20.68
C LYS A 109 12.97 11.62 -19.18
N MET A 110 11.88 10.96 -18.78
CA MET A 110 11.58 10.65 -17.39
C MET A 110 12.53 9.60 -16.81
N GLU A 111 12.94 8.61 -17.60
CA GLU A 111 13.84 7.54 -17.16
C GLU A 111 15.30 8.00 -16.98
N LYS A 112 15.68 9.14 -17.58
CA LYS A 112 16.96 9.81 -17.35
C LYS A 112 17.02 10.54 -16.01
N GLU A 113 15.86 10.89 -15.44
CA GLU A 113 15.78 11.49 -14.12
C GLU A 113 15.92 10.39 -13.05
N GLU A 114 16.49 10.76 -11.90
CA GLU A 114 16.50 9.87 -10.74
C GLU A 114 15.07 9.59 -10.23
N MET A 115 14.16 10.55 -10.42
CA MET A 115 12.75 10.40 -10.09
C MET A 115 11.86 11.33 -10.94
N ALA A 116 10.75 10.79 -11.46
CA ALA A 116 9.81 11.57 -12.26
C ALA A 116 8.37 11.12 -12.02
N VAL A 117 7.41 12.05 -12.07
CA VAL A 117 5.98 11.74 -11.97
C VAL A 117 5.32 11.94 -13.33
N TYR A 118 4.63 10.93 -13.83
CA TYR A 118 3.74 11.05 -14.96
C TYR A 118 2.29 11.12 -14.49
N PHE A 119 1.49 12.04 -15.04
CA PHE A 119 0.08 12.18 -14.68
C PHE A 119 -0.82 12.29 -15.92
N LYS A 120 -1.67 11.28 -16.15
CA LYS A 120 -2.73 11.27 -17.17
C LYS A 120 -3.95 10.51 -16.64
N GLY A 121 -4.72 11.17 -15.77
CA GLY A 121 -5.86 10.58 -15.05
C GLY A 121 -5.43 9.69 -13.87
N LYS A 122 -4.44 8.82 -14.08
CA LYS A 122 -3.71 8.10 -13.02
C LYS A 122 -2.26 8.59 -12.96
N ALA A 123 -1.68 8.61 -11.76
CA ALA A 123 -0.25 8.90 -11.61
C ALA A 123 0.59 7.63 -11.73
N LYS A 124 1.75 7.79 -12.37
CA LYS A 124 2.86 6.86 -12.32
C LYS A 124 4.09 7.57 -11.78
N LEU A 125 4.86 6.91 -10.93
CA LEU A 125 6.15 7.39 -10.47
C LEU A 125 7.26 6.53 -11.07
N TRP A 126 8.22 7.17 -11.72
CA TRP A 126 9.52 6.59 -11.99
C TRP A 126 10.43 6.85 -10.79
N PHE A 127 10.98 5.79 -10.19
CA PHE A 127 11.95 5.90 -9.12
C PHE A 127 12.76 4.60 -9.03
N GLY A 128 14.07 4.71 -8.78
CA GLY A 128 14.92 3.52 -8.57
C GLY A 128 14.98 2.59 -9.78
N GLY A 129 14.91 3.13 -11.00
CA GLY A 129 14.96 2.36 -12.24
C GLY A 129 13.68 1.60 -12.58
N LYS A 130 12.57 1.87 -11.88
CA LYS A 130 11.29 1.17 -12.07
C LYS A 130 10.11 2.14 -12.10
N TRP A 131 9.08 1.76 -12.85
CA TRP A 131 7.79 2.43 -12.87
C TRP A 131 6.87 1.88 -11.79
N HIS A 132 6.23 2.77 -11.06
CA HIS A 132 5.26 2.48 -10.02
C HIS A 132 3.91 3.11 -10.38
N ASP A 133 2.94 2.26 -10.67
CA ASP A 133 1.57 2.63 -10.98
C ASP A 133 0.68 2.68 -9.74
N GLY A 134 -0.46 3.37 -9.84
CA GLY A 134 -1.50 3.33 -8.79
C GLY A 134 -1.15 4.13 -7.53
N VAL A 135 -0.17 5.04 -7.62
CA VAL A 135 0.25 5.84 -6.48
C VAL A 135 -0.83 6.85 -6.11
N PRO A 136 -1.25 6.94 -4.84
CA PRO A 136 -2.28 7.89 -4.41
C PRO A 136 -1.79 9.33 -4.59
N VAL A 137 -2.54 10.10 -5.37
CA VAL A 137 -2.28 11.52 -5.61
C VAL A 137 -3.19 12.37 -4.76
N LYS A 138 -2.59 13.35 -4.08
CA LYS A 138 -3.30 14.47 -3.48
C LYS A 138 -3.09 15.68 -4.38
N THR A 139 -4.11 16.07 -5.14
CA THR A 139 -4.11 17.37 -5.81
C THR A 139 -4.46 18.42 -4.76
N LYS A 140 -3.57 19.38 -4.52
CA LYS A 140 -4.00 20.64 -3.88
C LYS A 140 -4.92 21.32 -4.90
N LYS A 141 -6.24 21.18 -4.74
CA LYS A 141 -7.15 22.19 -5.30
C LYS A 141 -6.65 23.51 -4.72
N VAL A 142 -6.21 24.42 -5.60
CA VAL A 142 -6.00 25.80 -5.24
C VAL A 142 -7.35 26.30 -4.72
N GLU A 143 -7.53 26.29 -3.40
CA GLU A 143 -8.52 27.11 -2.74
C GLU A 143 -8.03 28.54 -2.97
N LYS A 144 -8.49 29.14 -4.08
CA LYS A 144 -8.42 30.57 -4.28
C LYS A 144 -9.03 31.20 -3.02
N GLU A 145 -8.22 32.02 -2.36
CA GLU A 145 -8.61 32.92 -1.25
C GLU A 145 -8.90 32.30 0.12
N LYS A 146 -7.85 32.03 0.91
CA LYS A 146 -7.82 32.39 2.34
C LYS A 146 -6.51 33.00 2.82
N LYS A 147 -5.70 33.60 1.93
CA LYS A 147 -4.57 34.45 2.37
C LYS A 147 -5.04 35.62 3.25
N GLY A 148 -6.22 36.19 2.99
CA GLY A 148 -6.80 37.25 3.83
C GLY A 148 -7.40 36.79 5.17
N PHE A 149 -7.75 35.50 5.32
CA PHE A 149 -8.36 34.99 6.56
C PHE A 149 -7.31 34.76 7.65
N PHE A 150 -6.11 34.31 7.28
CA PHE A 150 -5.00 34.08 8.21
C PHE A 150 -4.29 35.36 8.66
N GLU A 151 -4.26 36.43 7.84
CA GLU A 151 -3.79 37.75 8.30
C GLU A 151 -4.73 38.34 9.36
N LYS A 152 -6.05 38.24 9.14
CA LYS A 152 -7.06 38.75 10.09
C LYS A 152 -7.09 37.99 11.43
N LEU A 153 -6.76 36.69 11.41
CA LEU A 153 -6.64 35.86 12.62
C LEU A 153 -5.41 36.21 13.48
N LYS A 154 -4.34 36.75 12.87
CA LYS A 154 -3.10 37.08 13.59
C LYS A 154 -3.22 38.37 14.41
N GLU A 155 -4.12 39.28 14.02
CA GLU A 155 -4.44 40.48 14.81
C GLU A 155 -5.31 40.17 16.04
N TRP A 156 -6.12 39.11 16.00
CA TRP A 156 -7.02 38.75 17.11
C TRP A 156 -6.32 38.05 18.28
N TRP A 157 -5.06 37.62 18.09
CA TRP A 157 -4.23 36.95 19.11
C TRP A 157 -3.17 37.85 19.74
N LYS A 158 -3.15 39.15 19.38
CA LYS A 158 -2.16 40.11 19.88
C LYS A 158 -2.77 41.32 20.59
N LYS A 159 -4.05 41.24 20.97
CA LYS A 159 -4.76 42.22 21.78
C LYS A 159 -5.45 41.52 22.95
#